data_AF-A0A8H6G2Q4-F1
#
_entry.id   AF-A0A8H6G2Q4-F1
#
_cell.length_a   1.000
_cell.length_b   1.000
_cell.length_c   1.000
_cell.angle_alpha   90.00
_cell.angle_beta   90.00
_cell.angle_gamma   90.00
#
_symmetry.space_group_name_H-M   'P 1'
#
loop_
_entity.id
_entity.type
_entity.pdbx_description
1 polymer ?
#
loop_
_entity_poly.entity_id
_entity_poly.type
_entity_poly.pdbx_seq_one_letter_code
_entity_poly.pdbx_strand_id
1 'polypeptide(L)'
;MSTSYSEQEELVQKAIDEYEDGHFRSAAAAAEHYGLKPRRVQRRLRGQASRSTRTPTHTRLTTAQEQSLCDYIDRLDNIEHSLRLNHIQGAAEYILKIASDPHHPPNHSAKIGLHDS
;
A
#
# COMPACT_ATOMS: atom_id res chain seq x y z
N MET A 1 2.07 -0.22 25.12
CA MET A 1 1.38 0.39 23.97
C MET A 1 2.12 -0.05 22.71
N SER A 2 1.48 -0.79 21.81
CA SER A 2 2.09 -1.14 20.52
C SER A 2 2.01 0.09 19.62
N THR A 3 3.15 0.72 19.32
CA THR A 3 3.20 1.76 18.28
C THR A 3 2.80 1.17 16.94
N SER A 4 2.05 1.94 16.16
CA SER A 4 1.62 1.52 14.83
C SER A 4 2.84 1.38 13.91
N TYR A 5 2.70 0.62 12.81
CA TYR A 5 3.80 0.45 11.87
C TYR A 5 4.27 1.79 11.29
N SER A 6 3.34 2.72 11.01
CA SER A 6 3.66 4.06 10.50
C SER A 6 4.49 4.87 11.50
N GLU A 7 4.04 4.92 12.77
CA GLU A 7 4.76 5.62 13.83
C GLU A 7 6.19 5.09 14.01
N GLN A 8 6.36 3.77 13.92
CA GLN A 8 7.70 3.17 13.99
C GLN A 8 8.60 3.57 12.82
N GLU A 9 8.03 3.76 11.62
CA GLU A 9 8.78 4.20 10.44
C GLU A 9 9.15 5.70 10.53
N GLU A 10 8.28 6.54 11.10
CA GLU A 10 8.59 7.94 11.39
C GLU A 10 9.74 8.08 12.39
N LEU A 11 9.76 7.26 13.44
CA LEU A 11 10.87 7.24 14.40
C LEU A 11 12.18 6.77 13.74
N VAL A 12 12.10 5.82 12.81
CA VAL A 12 13.28 5.37 12.05
C VAL A 12 13.83 6.50 11.20
N GLN A 13 12.97 7.27 10.54
CA GLN A 13 13.40 8.41 9.75
C GLN A 13 14.07 9.47 10.62
N LYS A 14 13.45 9.84 11.76
CA LYS A 14 14.07 10.77 12.73
C LYS A 14 15.45 10.31 13.22
N ALA A 15 15.59 9.01 13.51
CA ALA A 15 16.87 8.44 13.93
C ALA A 15 17.94 8.47 12.82
N ILE A 16 17.53 8.41 11.56
CA ILE A 16 18.43 8.56 10.40
C ILE A 16 18.85 10.02 10.26
N ASP A 17 17.87 10.93 10.26
CA ASP A 17 18.11 12.36 10.08
C ASP A 17 19.08 12.88 11.16
N GLU A 18 18.85 12.56 12.44
CA GLU A 18 19.75 12.99 13.52
C GLU A 18 21.13 12.31 13.49
N TYR A 19 21.22 11.09 12.94
CA TYR A 19 22.51 10.46 12.72
C TYR A 19 23.29 11.15 11.58
N GLU A 20 22.62 11.49 10.48
CA GLU A 20 23.21 12.19 9.34
C GLU A 20 23.61 13.63 9.71
N ASP A 21 22.84 14.29 10.56
CA ASP A 21 23.14 15.62 11.14
C ASP A 21 24.29 15.57 12.17
N GLY A 22 24.79 14.39 12.50
CA GLY A 22 25.94 14.20 13.39
C GLY A 22 25.62 14.28 14.89
N HIS A 23 24.34 14.29 15.28
CA HIS A 23 23.94 14.28 16.69
C HIS A 23 24.31 12.96 17.39
N PHE A 24 24.45 11.86 16.63
CA PHE A 24 24.88 10.57 17.15
C PHE A 24 26.16 10.07 16.49
N ARG A 25 27.02 9.45 17.31
CA ARG A 25 28.26 8.81 16.86
C ARG A 25 28.04 7.61 15.93
N SER A 26 26.86 6.99 15.98
CA SER A 26 26.52 5.84 15.13
C SER A 26 25.01 5.70 14.97
N ALA A 27 24.59 5.10 13.87
CA ALA A 27 23.19 4.73 13.63
C ALA A 27 22.62 3.80 14.71
N ALA A 28 23.46 3.01 15.38
CA ALA A 28 23.03 2.16 16.49
C ALA A 28 22.68 2.99 17.74
N ALA A 29 23.50 4.00 18.06
CA ALA A 29 23.23 4.92 19.17
C ALA A 29 21.95 5.74 18.92
N ALA A 30 21.74 6.21 17.68
CA ALA A 30 20.49 6.85 17.29
C ALA A 30 19.29 5.89 17.45
N ALA A 31 19.40 4.65 16.98
CA ALA A 31 18.33 3.66 17.14
C ALA A 31 17.98 3.39 18.60
N GLU A 32 18.97 3.25 19.48
CA GLU A 32 18.77 3.03 20.92
C GLU A 32 18.07 4.22 21.58
N HIS A 33 18.47 5.45 21.24
CA HIS A 33 17.81 6.68 21.73
C HIS A 33 16.31 6.70 21.42
N TYR A 34 15.92 6.23 20.23
CA TYR A 34 14.53 6.15 19.79
C TYR A 34 13.81 4.84 20.14
N GLY A 35 14.44 3.94 20.90
CA GLY A 35 13.85 2.63 21.27
C GLY A 35 13.66 1.68 20.09
N LEU A 36 14.44 1.86 19.02
CA LEU A 36 14.37 1.09 17.78
C LEU A 36 15.43 -0.03 17.76
N LYS A 37 15.16 -1.08 16.99
CA LYS A 37 16.19 -2.11 16.71
C LYS A 37 17.26 -1.51 15.78
N PRO A 38 18.57 -1.53 16.14
CA PRO A 38 19.64 -0.96 15.32
C PRO A 38 19.66 -1.47 13.88
N ARG A 39 19.36 -2.76 13.70
CA ARG A 39 19.29 -3.41 12.38
C ARG A 39 18.26 -2.76 11.45
N ARG A 40 17.18 -2.17 11.99
CA ARG A 40 16.14 -1.53 11.17
C ARG A 40 16.65 -0.21 10.59
N VAL A 41 17.25 0.65 11.41
CA VAL A 41 17.88 1.92 10.99
C VAL A 41 19.01 1.65 9.98
N GLN A 42 19.90 0.69 10.27
CA GLN A 42 20.98 0.31 9.35
C GLN A 42 20.48 -0.15 7.98
N ARG A 43 19.37 -0.91 7.92
CA ARG A 43 18.79 -1.32 6.62
C ARG A 43 18.30 -0.12 5.81
N ARG A 44 17.81 0.93 6.47
CA ARG A 44 17.29 2.13 5.81
C ARG A 44 18.39 3.02 5.28
N LEU A 45 19.44 3.21 6.05
CA LEU A 45 20.67 3.85 5.58
C LEU A 45 21.27 3.14 4.35
N ARG A 46 21.09 1.82 4.25
CA ARG A 46 21.50 1.02 3.08
C ARG A 46 20.49 1.08 1.91
N GLY A 47 19.50 1.96 1.95
CA GLY A 47 18.51 2.14 0.90
C GLY A 47 17.41 1.07 0.84
N GLN A 48 17.25 0.23 1.86
CA GLN A 48 16.14 -0.73 1.86
C GLN A 48 14.81 -0.01 2.12
N ALA A 49 13.91 -0.07 1.14
CA ALA A 49 12.55 0.48 1.24
C ALA A 49 11.73 -0.18 2.36
N SER A 50 10.72 0.53 2.85
CA SER A 50 9.87 0.05 3.94
C SER A 50 8.89 -0.96 3.42
N ARG A 51 8.21 -1.66 4.31
CA ARG A 51 7.06 -2.45 3.85
C ARG A 51 5.99 -1.55 3.23
N SER A 52 5.89 -0.29 3.66
CA SER A 52 4.93 0.67 3.11
C SER A 52 5.35 1.28 1.77
N THR A 53 6.66 1.41 1.49
CA THR A 53 7.17 2.03 0.26
C THR A 53 7.75 1.04 -0.75
N ARG A 54 7.98 -0.21 -0.33
CA ARG A 54 8.44 -1.27 -1.23
C ARG A 54 7.29 -1.77 -2.10
N THR A 55 7.53 -1.86 -3.41
CA THR A 55 6.62 -2.55 -4.33
C THR A 55 6.48 -4.02 -3.92
N PRO A 56 5.26 -4.49 -3.60
CA PRO A 56 5.04 -5.87 -3.23
C PRO A 56 5.41 -6.79 -4.41
N THR A 57 6.26 -7.78 -4.16
CA THR A 57 6.86 -8.63 -5.21
C THR A 57 5.96 -9.80 -5.62
N HIS A 58 4.93 -10.11 -4.82
CA HIS A 58 4.05 -11.26 -5.02
C HIS A 58 2.58 -10.84 -5.11
N THR A 59 2.27 -9.83 -5.91
CA THR A 59 0.87 -9.48 -6.19
C THR A 59 0.37 -10.25 -7.40
N ARG A 60 -0.85 -10.79 -7.28
CA ARG A 60 -1.56 -11.39 -8.42
C ARG A 60 -2.24 -10.34 -9.28
N LEU A 61 -2.72 -9.28 -8.64
CA LEU A 61 -3.31 -8.11 -9.29
C LEU A 61 -2.23 -7.07 -9.57
N THR A 62 -2.36 -6.38 -10.68
CA THR A 62 -1.64 -5.14 -10.97
C THR A 62 -2.26 -3.98 -10.19
N THR A 63 -1.54 -2.87 -10.02
CA THR A 63 -2.06 -1.68 -9.33
C THR A 63 -3.36 -1.14 -9.93
N ALA A 64 -3.51 -1.19 -11.26
CA ALA A 64 -4.75 -0.77 -11.92
C ALA A 64 -5.94 -1.70 -11.62
N GLN A 65 -5.67 -3.00 -11.48
CA GLN A 65 -6.68 -3.99 -11.11
C GLN A 65 -7.06 -3.89 -9.63
N GLU A 66 -6.09 -3.62 -8.76
CA GLU A 66 -6.36 -3.31 -7.34
C GLU A 66 -7.22 -2.05 -7.21
N GLN A 67 -6.92 -1.00 -7.98
CA GLN A 67 -7.75 0.21 -7.99
C GLN A 67 -9.18 -0.07 -8.45
N SER A 68 -9.34 -0.89 -9.50
CA SER A 68 -10.68 -1.29 -9.97
C SER A 68 -11.49 -2.04 -8.90
N LEU A 69 -10.81 -2.81 -8.04
CA LEU A 69 -11.42 -3.50 -6.91
C LEU A 69 -11.81 -2.52 -5.79
N CYS A 70 -10.97 -1.52 -5.49
CA CYS A 70 -11.31 -0.44 -4.56
C CYS A 70 -12.54 0.34 -5.04
N ASP A 71 -12.57 0.74 -6.31
CA ASP A 71 -13.71 1.46 -6.90
C ASP A 71 -15.01 0.63 -6.80
N TYR A 72 -14.93 -0.69 -6.92
CA TYR A 72 -16.07 -1.59 -6.71
C TYR A 72 -16.53 -1.61 -5.26
N ILE A 73 -15.60 -1.65 -4.30
CA ILE A 73 -15.90 -1.58 -2.87
C ILE A 73 -16.57 -0.25 -2.53
N ASP A 74 -16.01 0.87 -2.98
CA ASP A 74 -16.54 2.21 -2.71
C ASP A 74 -17.97 2.37 -3.27
N ARG A 75 -18.25 1.82 -4.46
CA ARG A 75 -19.61 1.84 -5.02
C ARG A 75 -20.61 1.05 -4.17
N LEU A 76 -20.18 -0.05 -3.56
CA LEU A 76 -21.04 -0.88 -2.71
C LEU A 76 -21.25 -0.27 -1.33
N ASP A 77 -20.23 0.39 -0.79
CA ASP A 77 -20.33 1.14 0.46
C ASP A 77 -21.29 2.33 0.32
N ASN A 78 -21.25 3.03 -0.82
CA ASN A 78 -22.16 4.13 -1.14
C ASN A 78 -23.65 3.72 -1.22
N ILE A 79 -23.95 2.44 -1.44
CA ILE A 79 -25.33 1.91 -1.42
C ILE A 79 -25.65 1.18 -0.10
N GLU A 80 -24.85 1.43 0.94
CA GLU A 80 -24.94 0.86 2.29
C GLU A 80 -24.95 -0.68 2.30
N HIS A 81 -24.33 -1.32 1.30
CA HIS A 81 -24.32 -2.76 1.20
C HIS A 81 -23.14 -3.35 1.98
N SER A 82 -23.46 -4.17 2.99
CA SER A 82 -22.43 -4.86 3.76
C SER A 82 -21.67 -5.88 2.89
N LEU A 83 -20.39 -5.61 2.69
CA LEU A 83 -19.49 -6.46 1.94
C LEU A 83 -18.90 -7.57 2.83
N ARG A 84 -18.91 -8.80 2.32
CA ARG A 84 -18.18 -9.94 2.90
C ARG A 84 -16.91 -10.19 2.11
N LEU A 85 -15.91 -10.80 2.75
CA LEU A 85 -14.63 -11.15 2.11
C LEU A 85 -14.80 -11.99 0.83
N ASN A 86 -15.80 -12.87 0.78
CA ASN A 86 -16.07 -13.70 -0.39
C ASN A 86 -16.48 -12.87 -1.63
N HIS A 87 -17.17 -11.74 -1.44
CA HIS A 87 -17.52 -10.85 -2.56
C HIS A 87 -16.28 -10.17 -3.14
N ILE A 88 -15.35 -9.75 -2.27
CA ILE A 88 -14.08 -9.13 -2.67
C ILE A 88 -13.22 -10.16 -3.42
N GLN A 89 -13.12 -11.38 -2.89
CA GLN A 89 -12.40 -12.46 -3.55
C GLN A 89 -12.98 -12.78 -4.93
N GLY A 90 -14.30 -12.94 -5.03
CA GLY A 90 -14.96 -13.21 -6.31
C GLY A 90 -14.75 -12.09 -7.34
N ALA A 91 -14.81 -10.82 -6.92
CA ALA A 91 -14.52 -9.69 -7.80
C ALA A 91 -13.05 -9.67 -8.26
N ALA A 92 -12.10 -9.94 -7.36
CA ALA A 92 -10.69 -10.05 -7.71
C ALA A 92 -10.41 -11.18 -8.70
N GLU A 93 -11.00 -12.37 -8.47
CA GLU A 93 -10.89 -13.51 -9.37
C GLU A 93 -11.51 -13.23 -10.74
N TYR A 94 -12.63 -12.51 -10.78
CA TYR A 94 -13.27 -12.06 -12.01
C TYR A 94 -12.38 -11.11 -12.82
N ILE A 95 -11.75 -10.12 -12.17
CA ILE A 95 -10.79 -9.20 -12.80
C ILE A 95 -9.61 -9.97 -13.41
N LEU A 96 -9.06 -10.94 -12.68
CA LEU A 96 -7.98 -11.79 -13.19
C LEU A 96 -8.42 -12.63 -14.39
N LYS A 97 -9.62 -13.21 -14.32
CA LYS A 97 -10.18 -14.03 -15.40
C LYS A 97 -10.33 -13.22 -16.68
N ILE A 98 -10.90 -12.01 -16.60
CA ILE A 98 -11.02 -11.11 -17.75
C ILE A 98 -9.65 -10.77 -18.33
N ALA A 99 -8.68 -10.40 -17.48
CA ALA A 99 -7.35 -10.02 -17.95
C ALA A 99 -6.60 -11.18 -18.64
N SER A 100 -6.94 -12.43 -18.30
CA SER A 100 -6.37 -13.63 -18.92
C SER A 100 -7.12 -14.09 -20.17
N ASP A 101 -8.30 -13.55 -20.46
CA ASP A 101 -9.13 -13.94 -21.61
C ASP A 101 -8.89 -12.98 -22.80
N PRO A 102 -8.19 -13.43 -23.86
CA PRO A 102 -7.89 -12.58 -25.02
C PRO A 102 -9.13 -12.19 -25.84
N HIS A 103 -10.29 -12.79 -25.59
CA HIS A 103 -11.55 -12.48 -26.27
C HIS A 103 -12.52 -11.65 -25.43
N HIS A 104 -12.17 -11.29 -24.19
CA HIS A 104 -12.99 -10.40 -23.39
C HIS A 104 -12.71 -8.93 -23.76
N PRO A 105 -13.67 -8.17 -24.31
CA PRO A 105 -13.44 -6.77 -24.64
C PRO A 105 -13.16 -5.97 -23.35
N PRO A 106 -12.20 -5.03 -23.36
CA PRO A 106 -11.95 -4.19 -22.19
C PRO A 106 -13.23 -3.43 -21.84
N ASN A 107 -13.64 -3.52 -20.58
CA ASN A 107 -14.78 -2.79 -20.04
C ASN A 107 -14.44 -1.29 -20.05
N HIS A 108 -14.81 -0.60 -21.14
CA HIS A 108 -14.82 0.86 -21.18
C HIS A 108 -15.97 1.34 -20.30
N SER A 109 -15.65 1.70 -19.06
CA SER A 109 -16.56 2.47 -18.20
C SER A 109 -17.03 3.72 -18.94
N ALA A 110 -18.35 3.73 -19.21
CA ALA A 110 -19.25 4.83 -19.48
C ALA A 110 -18.60 6.21 -19.76
N LYS A 111 -18.69 6.66 -21.00
CA LYS A 111 -18.76 8.11 -21.26
C LYS A 111 -20.03 8.64 -20.60
N ILE A 112 -19.84 9.43 -19.56
CA ILE A 112 -20.86 10.28 -18.94
C ILE A 112 -21.32 11.25 -20.04
N GLY A 113 -22.48 10.98 -20.62
CA GLY A 113 -23.13 11.83 -21.62
C GLY A 113 -24.45 12.32 -21.05
N LEU A 114 -24.36 13.38 -20.25
CA LEU A 114 -25.47 14.24 -19.87
C LEU A 114 -26.24 14.63 -21.16
N HIS A 115 -27.48 14.17 -21.31
CA HIS A 115 -28.42 14.76 -22.27
C HIS A 115 -29.47 15.49 -21.46
N ASP A 116 -29.24 16.79 -21.32
CA ASP A 116 -30.24 17.78 -20.96
C ASP A 116 -31.03 18.10 -22.24
N SER A 117 -32.34 17.85 -22.25
CA SER A 117 -33.36 18.46 -23.13
C SER A 117 -34.75 18.07 -22.65
#